data_AF-M5AJB6-F1
#
_entry.id   AF-M5AJB6-F1
#
_cell.length_a   1.000
_cell.length_b   1.000
_cell.length_c   1.000
_cell.angle_alpha   90.00
_cell.angle_beta   90.00
_cell.angle_gamma   90.00
#
_symmetry.space_group_name_H-M   'P 1'
#
loop_
_entity.id
_entity.type
_entity.pdbx_description
1 polymer ?
#
loop_
_entity_poly.entity_id
_entity_poly.type
_entity_poly.pdbx_seq_one_letter_code
_entity_poly.pdbx_strand_id
1 'polypeptide(L)'
;KHAFMQKVDVERDLKRLGFTPYGKLLDSIDLHRMERNLRVNSLLRGAELYASPSGQLYLTVEQKDPLFMVVRSDTSFYVSTDRSVIVPNLQYAAPVLMASGDISLSLATGPLFDLIAFISDDPFWSNFFAQVYVPDNGQ
;
A
#
# COMPACT_ATOMS: atom_id res chain seq x y z
N LYS A 1 11.86 -9.68 8.34
CA LYS A 1 11.20 -8.37 8.12
C LYS A 1 10.04 -8.63 7.17
N HIS A 2 8.80 -8.43 7.61
CA HIS A 2 7.64 -8.68 6.78
C HIS A 2 7.42 -7.47 5.89
N ALA A 3 7.50 -7.65 4.57
CA ALA A 3 7.31 -6.57 3.59
C ALA A 3 5.86 -6.03 3.58
N PHE A 4 4.93 -6.73 4.23
CA PHE A 4 3.48 -6.50 4.15
C PHE A 4 2.77 -6.64 5.50
N MET A 5 1.59 -6.01 5.57
CA MET A 5 0.68 -6.05 6.72
C MET A 5 0.29 -7.48 7.07
N GLN A 6 0.35 -7.81 8.36
CA GLN A 6 -0.06 -9.10 8.90
C GLN A 6 -1.42 -8.98 9.59
N LYS A 7 -2.05 -10.14 9.88
CA LYS A 7 -3.33 -10.19 10.61
C LYS A 7 -3.34 -9.33 11.88
N VAL A 8 -2.25 -9.38 12.67
CA VAL A 8 -2.10 -8.62 13.92
C VAL A 8 -2.12 -7.09 13.71
N ASP A 9 -1.68 -6.64 12.54
CA ASP A 9 -1.69 -5.22 12.20
C ASP A 9 -3.09 -4.77 11.79
N VAL A 10 -3.79 -5.58 10.99
CA VAL A 10 -5.21 -5.34 10.66
C VAL A 10 -6.05 -5.29 11.94
N GLU A 11 -5.83 -6.22 12.87
CA GLU A 11 -6.50 -6.20 14.18
C GLU A 11 -6.17 -4.94 15.00
N ARG A 12 -4.94 -4.43 14.89
CA ARG A 12 -4.52 -3.19 15.57
C ARG A 12 -5.20 -1.97 14.95
N ASP A 13 -5.28 -1.90 13.63
CA ASP A 13 -5.95 -0.83 12.90
C ASP A 13 -7.45 -0.83 13.21
N LEU A 14 -8.10 -1.99 13.19
CA LEU A 14 -9.49 -2.14 13.63
C LEU A 14 -9.72 -1.61 15.05
N LYS A 15 -8.85 -1.98 16.01
CA LYS A 15 -8.93 -1.47 17.40
C LYS A 15 -8.76 0.05 17.46
N ARG A 16 -7.81 0.63 16.72
CA ARG A 16 -7.59 2.08 16.65
C ARG A 16 -8.79 2.82 16.05
N LEU A 17 -9.49 2.19 15.11
CA LEU A 17 -10.74 2.69 14.53
C LEU A 17 -11.95 2.50 15.45
N GLY A 18 -11.76 1.97 16.66
CA GLY A 18 -12.82 1.74 17.64
C GLY A 18 -13.70 0.52 17.32
N PHE A 19 -13.28 -0.35 16.42
CA PHE A 19 -14.05 -1.53 16.04
C PHE A 19 -14.06 -2.55 17.19
N THR A 20 -15.21 -2.66 17.84
CA THR A 20 -15.46 -3.50 19.00
C THR A 20 -16.77 -4.26 18.78
N PRO A 21 -16.77 -5.31 17.94
CA PRO A 21 -18.00 -6.01 17.56
C PRO A 21 -18.49 -6.99 18.64
N TYR A 22 -17.61 -7.40 19.56
CA TYR A 22 -17.95 -8.40 20.57
C TYR A 22 -19.06 -7.92 21.51
N GLY A 23 -20.08 -8.76 21.72
CA GLY A 23 -21.21 -8.46 22.60
C GLY A 23 -22.23 -7.48 22.02
N LYS A 24 -22.08 -7.03 20.77
CA LYS A 24 -23.05 -6.17 20.08
C LYS A 24 -23.97 -6.98 19.18
N LEU A 25 -25.20 -6.51 19.00
CA LEU A 25 -26.11 -7.06 17.99
C LEU A 25 -25.52 -6.81 16.61
N LEU A 26 -25.55 -7.80 15.73
CA LEU A 26 -24.95 -7.71 14.40
C LEU A 26 -25.51 -6.53 13.60
N ASP A 27 -26.82 -6.32 13.66
CA ASP A 27 -27.53 -5.23 12.98
C ASP A 27 -27.14 -3.83 13.49
N SER A 28 -26.52 -3.74 14.68
CA SER A 28 -26.02 -2.48 15.24
C SER A 28 -24.61 -2.12 14.77
N ILE A 29 -23.94 -3.03 14.04
CA ILE A 29 -22.57 -2.86 13.58
C ILE A 29 -22.59 -2.35 12.14
N ASP A 30 -22.13 -1.11 11.95
CA ASP A 30 -21.98 -0.52 10.61
C ASP A 30 -20.71 -1.05 9.93
N LEU A 31 -20.85 -2.19 9.24
CA LEU A 31 -19.76 -2.85 8.53
C LEU A 31 -19.22 -1.95 7.40
N HIS A 32 -20.10 -1.29 6.65
CA HIS A 32 -19.72 -0.41 5.54
C HIS A 32 -18.89 0.80 5.99
N ARG A 33 -19.21 1.40 7.13
CA ARG A 33 -18.36 2.44 7.71
C ARG A 33 -16.98 1.89 8.08
N MET A 34 -16.90 0.68 8.59
CA MET A 34 -15.62 0.07 8.92
C MET A 34 -14.77 -0.21 7.67
N GLU A 35 -15.38 -0.73 6.60
CA GLU A 35 -14.70 -0.90 5.30
C GLU A 35 -14.14 0.43 4.78
N ARG A 36 -14.94 1.50 4.81
CA ARG A 36 -14.49 2.85 4.39
C ARG A 36 -13.33 3.35 5.25
N ASN A 37 -13.40 3.15 6.56
CA ASN A 37 -12.35 3.59 7.48
C ASN A 37 -11.04 2.83 7.25
N LEU A 38 -11.11 1.51 6.99
CA LEU A 38 -9.93 0.71 6.66
C LEU A 38 -9.28 1.18 5.35
N ARG A 39 -10.08 1.54 4.34
CA ARG A 39 -9.59 2.04 3.04
C ARG A 39 -8.84 3.37 3.12
N VAL A 40 -8.88 4.10 4.24
CA VAL A 40 -8.03 5.29 4.48
C VAL A 40 -6.55 4.89 4.55
N ASN A 41 -6.24 3.66 4.94
CA ASN A 41 -4.88 3.15 4.91
C ASN A 41 -4.43 2.97 3.45
N SER A 42 -3.50 3.82 2.99
CA SER A 42 -3.03 3.85 1.60
C SER A 42 -2.41 2.55 1.09
N LEU A 43 -2.01 1.64 1.98
CA LEU A 43 -1.52 0.30 1.64
C LEU A 43 -2.63 -0.63 1.15
N LEU A 44 -3.89 -0.36 1.49
CA LEU A 44 -5.01 -1.21 1.12
C LEU A 44 -5.56 -0.80 -0.23
N ARG A 45 -5.66 -1.76 -1.16
CA ARG A 45 -6.46 -1.64 -2.38
C ARG A 45 -7.94 -1.83 -2.07
N GLY A 46 -8.24 -2.79 -1.20
CA GLY A 46 -9.61 -3.16 -0.86
C GLY A 46 -9.74 -3.69 0.56
N ALA A 47 -10.93 -3.49 1.13
CA ALA A 47 -11.36 -4.13 2.36
C ALA A 47 -12.84 -4.49 2.21
N GLU A 48 -13.17 -5.73 2.54
CA GLU A 48 -14.53 -6.28 2.52
C GLU A 48 -14.81 -6.94 3.86
N LEU A 49 -15.88 -6.50 4.52
CA LEU A 49 -16.29 -6.95 5.83
C LEU A 49 -17.74 -7.43 5.77
N TYR A 50 -17.96 -8.70 6.06
CA TYR A 50 -19.29 -9.30 6.04
C TYR A 50 -19.51 -10.21 7.24
N ALA A 51 -20.77 -10.58 7.44
CA ALA A 51 -21.19 -11.49 8.49
C ALA A 51 -21.79 -12.76 7.90
N SER A 52 -21.43 -13.92 8.45
CA SER A 52 -22.13 -15.17 8.13
C SER A 52 -23.50 -15.24 8.80
N PRO A 53 -24.38 -16.14 8.34
CA PRO A 53 -25.64 -16.44 9.04
C PRO A 53 -25.45 -16.91 10.50
N SER A 54 -24.27 -17.45 10.84
CA SER A 54 -23.92 -17.84 12.21
C SER A 54 -23.43 -16.68 13.08
N GLY A 55 -23.43 -15.45 12.56
CA GLY A 55 -22.98 -14.25 13.28
C GLY A 55 -21.47 -14.09 13.37
N GLN A 56 -20.69 -14.81 12.56
CA GLN A 56 -19.24 -14.65 12.49
C GLN A 56 -18.88 -13.54 11.51
N LEU A 57 -17.96 -12.65 11.90
CA LEU A 57 -17.45 -11.59 11.04
C LEU A 57 -16.21 -12.07 10.27
N TYR A 58 -16.19 -11.78 8.98
CA TYR A 58 -15.10 -12.06 8.07
C TYR A 58 -14.61 -10.76 7.45
N LEU A 59 -13.31 -10.54 7.53
CA LEU A 59 -12.63 -9.40 6.91
C LEU A 59 -11.63 -9.92 5.88
N THR A 60 -11.84 -9.55 4.63
CA THR A 60 -10.87 -9.72 3.55
C THR A 60 -10.20 -8.39 3.28
N VAL A 61 -8.87 -8.38 3.23
CA VAL A 61 -8.07 -7.19 2.93
C VAL A 61 -7.18 -7.50 1.75
N GLU A 62 -7.25 -6.66 0.72
CA GLU A 62 -6.36 -6.69 -0.43
C GLU A 62 -5.32 -5.57 -0.28
N GLN A 63 -4.05 -5.94 -0.20
CA GLN A 63 -2.94 -5.00 -0.11
C GLN A 63 -2.44 -4.65 -1.51
N LYS A 64 -2.02 -3.40 -1.69
CA LYS A 64 -1.30 -2.98 -2.89
C LYS A 64 0.10 -3.58 -2.91
N ASP A 65 0.60 -3.85 -4.10
CA ASP A 65 1.95 -4.36 -4.31
C ASP A 65 2.87 -3.21 -4.72
N PRO A 66 3.84 -2.79 -3.88
CA PRO A 66 4.78 -1.73 -4.21
C PRO A 66 5.72 -2.17 -5.33
N LEU A 67 5.86 -1.35 -6.38
CA LEU A 67 6.77 -1.58 -7.49
C LEU A 67 8.13 -0.90 -7.26
N PHE A 68 8.12 0.35 -6.79
CA PHE A 68 9.32 1.11 -6.46
C PHE A 68 9.04 2.21 -5.43
N MET A 69 10.12 2.73 -4.83
CA MET A 69 10.06 3.82 -3.87
C MET A 69 10.65 5.09 -4.46
N VAL A 70 9.88 6.17 -4.47
CA VAL A 70 10.39 7.52 -4.73
C VAL A 70 10.96 8.09 -3.43
N VAL A 71 12.19 8.59 -3.50
CA VAL A 71 12.89 9.25 -2.40
C VAL A 71 13.28 10.66 -2.84
N ARG A 72 12.67 11.66 -2.21
CA ARG A 72 12.97 13.08 -2.42
C ARG A 72 13.54 13.68 -1.14
N SER A 73 14.00 14.92 -1.21
CA SER A 73 14.53 15.65 -0.07
C SER A 73 13.48 15.91 1.02
N ASP A 74 12.22 16.08 0.64
CA ASP A 74 11.09 16.46 1.50
C ASP A 74 10.15 15.30 1.83
N THR A 75 10.04 14.31 0.94
CA THR A 75 9.08 13.23 1.07
C THR A 75 9.55 11.94 0.41
N SER A 76 8.99 10.83 0.85
CA SER A 76 9.17 9.53 0.21
C SER A 76 7.84 8.81 0.12
N PHE A 77 7.64 8.08 -0.97
CA PHE A 77 6.44 7.30 -1.18
C PHE A 77 6.69 6.11 -2.09
N TYR A 78 5.90 5.05 -1.94
CA TYR A 78 5.92 3.95 -2.90
C TYR A 78 4.93 4.23 -4.02
N VAL A 79 5.26 3.76 -5.21
CA VAL A 79 4.32 3.61 -6.32
C VAL A 79 4.02 2.13 -6.45
N SER A 80 2.74 1.76 -6.43
CA SER A 80 2.30 0.37 -6.56
C SER A 80 2.07 -0.02 -8.02
N THR A 81 1.96 -1.33 -8.27
CA THR A 81 1.74 -1.93 -9.59
C THR A 81 0.46 -1.42 -10.30
N ASP A 82 -0.51 -0.90 -9.56
CA ASP A 82 -1.70 -0.23 -10.08
C ASP A 82 -1.53 1.29 -10.30
N ARG A 83 -0.28 1.77 -10.32
CA ARG A 83 0.14 3.18 -10.45
C ARG A 83 -0.35 4.11 -9.34
N SER A 84 -0.92 3.58 -8.27
CA SER A 84 -1.31 4.38 -7.12
C SER A 84 -0.16 4.59 -6.14
N VAL A 85 -0.32 5.53 -5.21
CA VAL A 85 0.69 5.84 -4.19
C VAL A 85 0.38 5.12 -2.89
N ILE A 86 1.42 4.64 -2.23
CA ILE A 86 1.39 4.18 -0.84
C ILE A 86 2.27 5.11 0.00
N VAL A 87 1.66 5.71 1.03
CA VAL A 87 2.39 6.50 2.02
C VAL A 87 3.14 5.54 2.93
N PRO A 88 4.48 5.68 3.05
CA PRO A 88 5.28 4.77 3.83
C PRO A 88 4.95 4.94 5.31
N ASN A 89 5.01 3.84 6.04
CA ASN A 89 4.92 3.86 7.49
C ASN A 89 6.08 3.07 8.08
N LEU A 90 6.43 3.34 9.34
CA LEU A 90 7.59 2.74 10.00
C LEU A 90 7.49 1.22 10.20
N GLN A 91 6.33 0.62 9.93
CA GLN A 91 6.06 -0.80 10.17
C GLN A 91 6.30 -1.66 8.92
N TYR A 92 6.26 -1.07 7.72
CA TYR A 92 6.43 -1.78 6.46
C TYR A 92 7.54 -1.17 5.62
N ALA A 93 8.41 -2.03 5.11
CA ALA A 93 9.42 -1.66 4.13
C ALA A 93 9.52 -2.77 3.09
N ALA A 94 9.25 -2.42 1.83
CA ALA A 94 9.35 -3.34 0.71
C ALA A 94 10.73 -3.27 0.06
N PRO A 95 11.32 -4.42 -0.35
CA PRO A 95 12.62 -4.48 -1.02
C PRO A 95 12.44 -4.16 -2.51
N VAL A 96 12.17 -2.91 -2.82
CA VAL A 96 11.91 -2.43 -4.19
C VAL A 96 13.00 -1.48 -4.67
N LEU A 97 13.07 -1.27 -5.99
CA LEU A 97 13.92 -0.27 -6.61
C LEU A 97 13.68 1.12 -6.01
N MET A 98 14.73 1.90 -5.83
CA MET A 98 14.63 3.29 -5.39
C MET A 98 14.76 4.25 -6.58
N ALA A 99 13.84 5.19 -6.72
CA ALA A 99 13.95 6.31 -7.64
C ALA A 99 14.19 7.60 -6.84
N SER A 100 15.19 8.38 -7.22
CA SER A 100 15.59 9.59 -6.50
C SER A 100 15.90 10.76 -7.42
N GLY A 101 15.89 11.98 -6.89
CA GLY A 101 16.10 13.21 -7.65
C GLY A 101 14.81 14.03 -7.81
N ASP A 102 14.72 14.85 -8.85
CA ASP A 102 13.55 15.70 -9.08
C ASP A 102 12.40 14.92 -9.72
N ILE A 103 11.63 14.25 -8.86
CA ILE A 103 10.55 13.34 -9.27
C ILE A 103 9.20 13.90 -8.82
N SER A 104 8.45 14.46 -9.77
CA SER A 104 7.06 14.83 -9.56
C SER A 104 6.16 13.60 -9.47
N LEU A 105 4.98 13.74 -8.87
CA LEU A 105 4.00 12.66 -8.79
C LEU A 105 3.58 12.18 -10.19
N SER A 106 3.36 13.10 -11.13
CA SER A 106 2.98 12.76 -12.50
C SER A 106 4.07 12.02 -13.27
N LEU A 107 5.35 12.36 -13.01
CA LEU A 107 6.46 11.61 -13.57
C LEU A 107 6.50 10.19 -12.99
N ALA A 108 6.39 10.08 -11.65
CA ALA A 108 6.42 8.82 -10.93
C ALA A 108 5.30 7.86 -11.33
N THR A 109 4.07 8.34 -11.53
CA THR A 109 2.93 7.49 -11.93
C THR A 109 2.78 7.37 -13.46
N GLY A 110 3.64 8.04 -14.22
CA GLY A 110 3.61 8.11 -15.68
C GLY A 110 4.88 7.51 -16.31
N PRO A 111 5.69 8.27 -17.07
CA PRO A 111 6.82 7.73 -17.82
C PRO A 111 7.87 6.98 -16.96
N LEU A 112 8.13 7.42 -15.73
CA LEU A 112 9.08 6.72 -14.85
C LEU A 112 8.53 5.37 -14.40
N PHE A 113 7.21 5.26 -14.19
CA PHE A 113 6.57 3.99 -13.92
C PHE A 113 6.80 3.01 -15.07
N ASP A 114 6.60 3.45 -16.31
CA ASP A 114 6.73 2.59 -17.48
C ASP A 114 8.16 2.04 -17.62
N LEU A 115 9.16 2.89 -17.39
CA LEU A 115 10.58 2.49 -17.38
C LEU A 115 10.87 1.48 -16.27
N ILE A 116 10.45 1.76 -15.03
CA ILE A 116 10.75 0.87 -13.90
C ILE A 116 9.99 -0.44 -14.03
N ALA A 117 8.73 -0.42 -14.48
CA ALA A 117 7.96 -1.63 -14.76
C ALA A 117 8.67 -2.51 -15.80
N PHE A 118 9.20 -1.90 -16.87
CA PHE A 118 10.00 -2.62 -17.87
C PHE A 118 11.27 -3.24 -17.27
N ILE A 119 11.98 -2.52 -16.39
CA ILE A 119 13.18 -3.05 -15.69
C ILE A 119 12.79 -4.20 -14.74
N SER A 120 11.68 -4.07 -14.02
CA SER A 120 11.23 -5.03 -13.01
C SER A 120 10.60 -6.30 -13.59
N ASP A 121 10.09 -6.26 -14.82
CA ASP A 121 9.51 -7.43 -15.50
C ASP A 121 10.57 -8.47 -15.91
N ASP A 122 11.83 -8.06 -15.96
CA ASP A 122 12.96 -8.92 -16.30
C ASP A 122 13.75 -9.37 -15.05
N PRO A 123 13.80 -10.69 -14.74
CA PRO A 123 14.54 -11.23 -13.60
C PRO A 123 16.06 -10.99 -13.65
N PHE A 124 16.64 -10.82 -14.83
CA PHE A 124 18.03 -10.43 -14.97
C PHE A 124 18.18 -8.97 -14.53
N TRP A 125 17.45 -8.02 -15.14
CA TRP A 125 17.61 -6.60 -14.86
C TRP A 125 17.24 -6.19 -13.42
N SER A 126 16.18 -6.78 -12.86
CA SER A 126 15.75 -6.52 -11.48
C SER A 126 16.81 -6.88 -10.42
N ASN A 127 17.77 -7.76 -10.75
CA ASN A 127 18.89 -8.11 -9.86
C ASN A 127 20.12 -7.19 -10.01
N PHE A 128 20.23 -6.43 -11.09
CA PHE A 128 21.38 -5.54 -11.35
C PHE A 128 21.13 -4.10 -10.95
N PHE A 129 19.89 -3.63 -11.01
CA PHE A 129 19.55 -2.25 -10.68
C PHE A 129 18.97 -2.13 -9.27
N ALA A 130 19.60 -1.29 -8.44
CA ALA A 130 19.12 -0.95 -7.10
C ALA A 130 18.52 0.47 -7.04
N GLN A 131 18.92 1.36 -7.96
CA GLN A 131 18.51 2.75 -7.96
C GLN A 131 18.41 3.34 -9.38
N VAL A 132 17.43 4.22 -9.56
CA VAL A 132 17.28 5.13 -10.70
C VAL A 132 17.40 6.56 -10.17
N TYR A 133 18.16 7.41 -10.86
CA TYR A 133 18.32 8.82 -10.51
C TYR A 133 17.79 9.70 -11.64
N VAL A 134 16.93 10.66 -11.31
CA VAL A 134 16.36 11.65 -12.22
C VAL A 134 17.00 13.02 -11.93
N PRO A 135 17.81 13.57 -12.85
CA PRO A 135 18.45 14.87 -12.65
C PRO A 135 17.44 16.04 -12.69
N ASP A 136 17.88 17.19 -12.14
CA ASP A 136 17.06 18.40 -11.92
C ASP A 136 16.49 19.06 -13.20
N ASN A 137 16.83 18.55 -14.38
CA ASN A 137 16.30 19.00 -15.67
C ASN A 137 15.10 18.17 -16.17
N GLY A 138 14.66 17.15 -15.41
CA GLY A 138 13.49 16.33 -15.73
C GLY A 138 13.61 15.52 -17.03
N GLN A 139 14.84 15.29 -17.52
CA GLN A 139 15.17 14.46 -18.69
C GLN A 139 16.13 13.34 -18.33
#